data_AF-A0AAX3M626-F1
#
_entry.id   AF-A0AAX3M626-F1
#
_cell.length_a   1.000
_cell.length_b   1.000
_cell.length_c   1.000
_cell.angle_alpha   90.00
_cell.angle_beta   90.00
_cell.angle_gamma   90.00
#
_symmetry.space_group_name_H-M   'P 1'
#
loop_
_entity.id
_entity.type
_entity.pdbx_description
1 polymer ?
#
loop_
_entity_poly.entity_id
_entity_poly.type
_entity_poly.pdbx_seq_one_letter_code
_entity_poly.pdbx_strand_id
1 'polypeptide(L)'
;MHTEDQFIKKYHSLNEQEQLDFLKGFDQTLDQVLAHFFLLIATDTNTDDDIRIEAVSILGLYKGDYDDTDIKEKLMTIINADDTEDDSLIVSCINTLSLLTVDAQEIEWALTMIQSDNYSLFQSAAFALLAQHKNHPKVIEALKSLVNDKNYGTSAQRELAEIET
;
A
#
# COMPACT_ATOMS: atom_id res chain seq x y z
N MET A 1 -3.85 -8.16 30.45
CA MET A 1 -3.04 -8.45 29.25
C MET A 1 -3.84 -7.88 28.10
N HIS A 2 -3.25 -6.97 27.34
CA HIS A 2 -3.94 -6.29 26.26
C HIS A 2 -4.24 -7.29 25.14
N THR A 3 -5.27 -7.04 24.33
CA THR A 3 -5.74 -8.00 23.29
C THR A 3 -4.66 -8.18 22.21
N GLU A 4 -3.92 -7.12 21.95
CA GLU A 4 -2.81 -7.05 21.00
C GLU A 4 -1.63 -7.92 21.47
N ASP A 5 -1.31 -7.90 22.77
CA ASP A 5 -0.26 -8.76 23.36
C ASP A 5 -0.58 -10.25 23.15
N GLN A 6 -1.86 -10.63 23.23
CA GLN A 6 -2.30 -12.01 23.01
C GLN A 6 -2.14 -12.41 21.54
N PHE A 7 -2.50 -11.50 20.63
CA PHE A 7 -2.36 -11.72 19.20
C PHE A 7 -0.89 -11.93 18.81
N ILE A 8 -0.01 -11.00 19.21
CA ILE A 8 1.43 -11.05 18.90
C ILE A 8 2.07 -12.30 19.49
N LYS A 9 1.76 -12.62 20.76
CA LYS A 9 2.27 -13.84 21.40
C LYS A 9 1.80 -15.10 20.69
N LYS A 10 0.55 -15.13 20.22
CA LYS A 10 0.03 -16.27 19.45
C LYS A 10 0.80 -16.41 18.14
N TYR A 11 0.94 -15.33 17.36
CA TYR A 11 1.70 -15.33 16.10
C TYR A 11 3.11 -15.94 16.26
N HIS A 12 3.87 -15.50 17.27
CA HIS A 12 5.23 -16.00 17.49
C HIS A 12 5.32 -17.46 17.93
N SER A 13 4.21 -18.07 18.35
CA SER A 13 4.17 -19.49 18.72
C SER A 13 3.88 -20.44 17.54
N LEU A 14 3.53 -19.87 16.38
CA LEU A 14 3.15 -20.59 15.16
C LEU A 14 4.37 -20.84 14.28
N ASN A 15 4.30 -21.88 13.44
CA ASN A 15 5.23 -22.05 12.33
C ASN A 15 4.84 -21.16 11.13
N GLU A 16 5.69 -21.04 10.11
CA GLU A 16 5.48 -20.14 8.95
C GLU A 16 4.13 -20.33 8.25
N GLN A 17 3.73 -21.57 7.96
CA GLN A 17 2.44 -21.84 7.32
C GLN A 17 1.27 -21.41 8.19
N GLU A 18 1.35 -21.71 9.49
CA GLU A 18 0.34 -21.30 10.47
C GLU A 18 0.33 -19.78 10.68
N GLN A 19 1.47 -19.10 10.57
CA GLN A 19 1.56 -17.64 10.62
C GLN A 19 0.80 -17.02 9.45
N LEU A 20 1.04 -17.50 8.22
CA LEU A 20 0.32 -17.02 7.05
C LEU A 20 -1.20 -17.20 7.20
N ASP A 21 -1.66 -18.41 7.59
CA ASP A 21 -3.08 -18.69 7.78
C ASP A 21 -3.68 -17.86 8.93
N PHE A 22 -2.89 -17.57 9.96
CA PHE A 22 -3.30 -16.72 11.08
C PHE A 22 -3.44 -15.25 10.67
N LEU A 23 -2.54 -14.72 9.85
CA LEU A 23 -2.63 -13.37 9.31
C LEU A 23 -3.84 -13.22 8.37
N LYS A 24 -4.07 -14.19 7.48
CA LYS A 24 -5.26 -14.22 6.60
C LYS A 24 -6.59 -14.21 7.36
N GLY A 25 -6.57 -14.70 8.60
CA GLY A 25 -7.71 -14.71 9.51
C GLY A 25 -7.87 -13.45 10.35
N PHE A 26 -7.09 -12.39 10.10
CA PHE A 26 -7.15 -11.15 10.87
C PHE A 26 -8.52 -10.47 10.74
N ASP A 27 -9.24 -10.39 11.87
CA ASP A 27 -10.61 -9.85 11.94
C ASP A 27 -10.77 -8.77 13.03
N GLN A 28 -9.65 -8.29 13.59
CA GLN A 28 -9.62 -7.33 14.68
C GLN A 28 -9.45 -5.89 14.17
N THR A 29 -9.73 -4.91 15.03
CA THR A 29 -9.38 -3.52 14.74
C THR A 29 -7.87 -3.38 14.67
N LEU A 30 -7.37 -2.77 13.59
CA LEU A 30 -5.97 -2.39 13.47
C LEU A 30 -5.72 -1.14 14.33
N ASP A 31 -5.13 -1.33 15.50
CA ASP A 31 -4.65 -0.24 16.35
C ASP A 31 -3.17 0.06 16.09
N GLN A 32 -2.64 1.09 16.75
CA GLN A 32 -1.24 1.51 16.56
C GLN A 32 -0.23 0.42 16.96
N VAL A 33 -0.53 -0.41 17.95
CA VAL A 33 0.36 -1.47 18.42
C VAL A 33 0.45 -2.58 17.38
N LEU A 34 -0.70 -3.02 16.86
CA LEU A 34 -0.78 -4.02 15.80
C LEU A 34 -0.20 -3.50 14.49
N ALA A 35 -0.44 -2.22 14.14
CA ALA A 35 0.18 -1.61 12.98
C ALA A 35 1.71 -1.64 13.06
N HIS A 36 2.28 -1.27 14.21
CA HIS A 36 3.73 -1.38 14.41
C HIS A 36 4.21 -2.83 14.29
N PHE A 37 3.48 -3.79 14.83
CA PHE A 37 3.80 -5.21 14.70
C PHE A 37 3.79 -5.69 13.24
N PHE A 38 2.77 -5.34 12.45
CA PHE A 38 2.73 -5.71 11.03
C PHE A 38 3.81 -5.01 10.20
N LEU A 39 4.22 -3.80 10.57
CA LEU A 39 5.40 -3.14 9.99
C LEU A 39 6.69 -3.91 10.26
N LEU A 40 6.87 -4.46 11.46
CA LEU A 40 8.03 -5.31 11.77
C LEU A 40 8.06 -6.57 10.89
N ILE A 41 6.90 -7.19 10.63
CA ILE A 41 6.80 -8.34 9.72
C ILE A 41 7.11 -7.90 8.28
N ALA A 42 6.45 -6.86 7.77
CA ALA A 42 6.59 -6.40 6.39
C ALA A 42 8.03 -6.01 6.02
N THR A 43 8.80 -5.51 7.00
CA THR A 43 10.17 -5.02 6.80
C THR A 43 11.26 -6.03 7.15
N ASP A 44 10.92 -7.21 7.67
CA ASP A 44 11.88 -8.27 7.93
C ASP A 44 12.15 -9.09 6.67
N THR A 45 13.29 -8.82 6.02
CA THR A 45 13.72 -9.51 4.79
C THR A 45 14.04 -11.01 4.99
N ASN A 46 14.00 -11.52 6.22
CA ASN A 46 14.12 -12.96 6.49
C ASN A 46 12.75 -13.65 6.56
N THR A 47 11.66 -12.88 6.56
CA THR A 47 10.30 -13.42 6.55
C THR A 47 9.89 -13.74 5.11
N ASP A 48 9.16 -14.85 4.93
CA ASP A 48 8.61 -15.25 3.64
C ASP A 48 7.72 -14.15 3.02
N ASP A 49 7.84 -13.94 1.70
CA ASP A 49 7.15 -12.84 1.03
C ASP A 49 5.63 -12.96 1.09
N ASP A 50 5.04 -14.17 1.13
CA ASP A 50 3.59 -14.31 1.29
C ASP A 50 3.12 -13.79 2.66
N ILE A 51 3.92 -14.00 3.71
CA ILE A 51 3.65 -13.49 5.05
C ILE A 51 3.82 -11.96 5.08
N ARG A 52 4.85 -11.43 4.43
CA ARG A 52 5.08 -9.98 4.31
C ARG A 52 3.94 -9.31 3.54
N ILE A 53 3.49 -9.91 2.44
CA ILE A 53 2.36 -9.44 1.62
C ILE A 53 1.07 -9.39 2.43
N GLU A 54 0.80 -10.41 3.25
CA GLU A 54 -0.40 -10.42 4.10
C GLU A 54 -0.31 -9.35 5.20
N ALA A 55 0.85 -9.20 5.84
CA ALA A 55 1.06 -8.13 6.82
C ALA A 55 0.86 -6.74 6.21
N VAL A 56 1.38 -6.51 5.00
CA VAL A 56 1.15 -5.28 4.22
C VAL A 56 -0.34 -5.08 3.93
N SER A 57 -1.04 -6.12 3.50
CA SER A 57 -2.48 -6.05 3.21
C SER A 57 -3.30 -5.66 4.45
N ILE A 58 -2.94 -6.17 5.63
CA ILE A 58 -3.57 -5.83 6.90
C ILE A 58 -3.37 -4.35 7.25
N LEU A 59 -2.21 -3.76 6.97
CA LEU A 59 -1.96 -2.32 7.20
C LEU A 59 -2.95 -1.43 6.45
N GLY A 60 -3.46 -1.88 5.30
CA GLY A 60 -4.49 -1.19 4.51
C GLY A 60 -5.88 -1.17 5.18
N LEU A 61 -6.08 -1.90 6.29
CA LEU A 61 -7.30 -1.86 7.08
C LEU A 61 -7.40 -0.62 7.99
N TYR A 62 -6.33 0.17 8.08
CA TYR A 62 -6.29 1.43 8.83
C TYR A 62 -7.51 2.32 8.53
N LYS A 63 -8.06 2.96 9.59
CA LYS A 63 -9.32 3.71 9.54
C LYS A 63 -9.23 5.19 9.84
N GLY A 64 -8.03 5.76 10.03
CA GLY A 64 -7.89 7.17 10.38
C GLY A 64 -7.69 7.46 11.87
N ASP A 65 -7.57 6.43 12.71
CA ASP A 65 -7.66 6.56 14.18
C ASP A 65 -6.34 6.97 14.86
N TYR A 66 -5.22 7.01 14.12
CA TYR A 66 -3.88 7.40 14.58
C TYR A 66 -3.03 7.89 13.39
N ASP A 67 -1.86 8.47 13.59
CA ASP A 67 -1.01 8.94 12.49
C ASP A 67 -0.44 7.78 11.65
N ASP A 68 -0.71 7.75 10.35
CA ASP A 68 -0.25 6.72 9.40
C ASP A 68 1.09 7.04 8.73
N THR A 69 1.75 8.15 9.10
CA THR A 69 3.04 8.57 8.51
C THR A 69 4.10 7.46 8.53
N ASP A 70 4.29 6.76 9.66
CA ASP A 70 5.27 5.67 9.75
C ASP A 70 4.91 4.49 8.83
N ILE A 71 3.61 4.19 8.66
CA ILE A 71 3.17 3.16 7.72
C ILE A 71 3.58 3.55 6.30
N LYS A 72 3.25 4.77 5.88
CA LYS A 72 3.60 5.28 4.54
C LYS A 72 5.10 5.25 4.29
N GLU A 73 5.90 5.73 5.24
CA GLU A 73 7.36 5.76 5.12
C GLU A 73 7.97 4.36 4.95
N LYS A 74 7.48 3.36 5.70
CA LYS A 74 7.96 1.97 5.59
C LYS A 74 7.54 1.30 4.29
N LEU A 75 6.29 1.49 3.85
CA LEU A 75 5.84 0.99 2.55
C LEU A 75 6.68 1.60 1.41
N MET A 76 6.92 2.91 1.46
CA MET A 76 7.78 3.60 0.50
C MET A 76 9.22 3.11 0.54
N THR A 77 9.74 2.71 1.70
CA THR A 77 11.07 2.10 1.80
C THR A 77 11.13 0.78 1.05
N ILE A 78 10.12 -0.09 1.21
CA ILE A 78 10.04 -1.38 0.51
C ILE A 78 9.89 -1.16 -1.00
N ILE A 79 8.98 -0.27 -1.42
CA ILE A 79 8.72 0.00 -2.84
C ILE A 79 9.97 0.49 -3.59
N ASN A 80 10.83 1.24 -2.91
CA ASN A 80 12.05 1.81 -3.50
C ASN A 80 13.31 0.97 -3.21
N ALA A 81 13.17 -0.26 -2.73
CA ALA A 81 14.29 -1.15 -2.41
C ALA A 81 14.86 -1.85 -3.66
N ASP A 82 15.25 -1.07 -4.68
CA ASP A 82 15.84 -1.52 -5.96
C ASP A 82 15.26 -2.87 -6.48
N ASP A 83 16.06 -3.71 -7.14
CA ASP A 83 15.65 -5.03 -7.66
C ASP A 83 15.74 -6.15 -6.59
N THR A 84 15.66 -5.80 -5.30
CA THR A 84 15.90 -6.76 -4.21
C THR A 84 14.64 -7.39 -3.62
N GLU A 85 13.49 -6.77 -3.87
CA GLU A 85 12.19 -7.20 -3.34
C GLU A 85 11.35 -7.92 -4.40
N ASP A 86 10.44 -8.78 -3.95
CA ASP A 86 9.48 -9.44 -4.83
C ASP A 86 8.49 -8.44 -5.45
N ASP A 87 8.25 -8.56 -6.76
CA ASP A 87 7.33 -7.69 -7.50
C ASP A 87 5.91 -7.68 -6.87
N SER A 88 5.45 -8.81 -6.35
CA SER A 88 4.13 -8.95 -5.73
C SER A 88 4.07 -8.22 -4.40
N LEU A 89 5.16 -8.21 -3.64
CA LEU A 89 5.29 -7.41 -2.43
C LEU A 89 5.29 -5.92 -2.74
N ILE A 90 6.02 -5.49 -3.77
CA ILE A 90 6.01 -4.09 -4.23
C ILE A 90 4.58 -3.68 -4.61
N VAL A 91 3.90 -4.47 -5.46
CA VAL A 91 2.51 -4.20 -5.85
C VAL A 91 1.58 -4.15 -4.63
N SER A 92 1.75 -5.06 -3.67
CA SER A 92 0.97 -5.07 -2.42
C SER A 92 1.17 -3.78 -1.62
N CYS A 93 2.42 -3.29 -1.52
CA CYS A 93 2.74 -2.04 -0.83
C CYS A 93 2.07 -0.83 -1.52
N ILE A 94 2.13 -0.74 -2.85
CA ILE A 94 1.51 0.36 -3.60
C ILE A 94 -0.02 0.33 -3.44
N ASN A 95 -0.63 -0.86 -3.55
CA ASN A 95 -2.07 -1.01 -3.34
C ASN A 95 -2.46 -0.65 -1.90
N THR A 96 -1.66 -1.03 -0.91
CA THR A 96 -1.89 -0.66 0.48
C THR A 96 -1.78 0.85 0.67
N LEU A 97 -0.79 1.50 0.07
CA LEU A 97 -0.63 2.95 0.10
C LEU A 97 -1.86 3.67 -0.44
N SER A 98 -2.56 3.11 -1.44
CA SER A 98 -3.82 3.66 -1.96
C SER A 98 -5.00 3.63 -0.98
N LEU A 99 -4.90 2.86 0.11
CA LEU A 99 -5.94 2.77 1.14
C LEU A 99 -5.67 3.72 2.33
N LEU A 100 -4.47 4.31 2.39
CA LEU A 100 -4.05 5.21 3.45
C LEU A 100 -4.40 6.67 3.11
N THR A 101 -4.03 7.59 4.00
CA THR A 101 -4.04 9.00 3.62
C THR A 101 -2.94 9.26 2.59
N VAL A 102 -3.20 10.15 1.63
CA VAL A 102 -2.20 10.59 0.65
C VAL A 102 -2.07 12.10 0.68
N ASP A 103 -0.83 12.56 0.59
CA ASP A 103 -0.51 13.96 0.44
C ASP A 103 0.22 14.22 -0.89
N ALA A 104 0.77 15.42 -1.02
CA ALA A 104 1.47 15.84 -2.22
C ALA A 104 2.61 14.90 -2.63
N GLN A 105 3.34 14.35 -1.67
CA GLN A 105 4.52 13.53 -1.90
C GLN A 105 4.13 12.19 -2.53
N GLU A 106 3.13 11.49 -1.99
CA GLU A 106 2.68 10.22 -2.57
C GLU A 106 2.07 10.40 -3.96
N ILE A 107 1.35 11.50 -4.19
CA ILE A 107 0.74 11.82 -5.49
C ILE A 107 1.82 12.08 -6.56
N GLU A 108 2.84 12.87 -6.22
CA GLU A 108 3.96 13.18 -7.13
C GLU A 108 4.78 11.92 -7.43
N TRP A 109 5.02 11.08 -6.42
CA TRP A 109 5.66 9.79 -6.59
C TRP A 109 4.85 8.88 -7.53
N ALA A 110 3.54 8.74 -7.32
CA ALA A 110 2.69 7.89 -8.15
C ALA A 110 2.66 8.38 -9.60
N LEU A 111 2.58 9.69 -9.82
CA LEU A 111 2.66 10.28 -11.16
C LEU A 111 4.00 9.98 -11.84
N THR A 112 5.11 10.14 -11.11
CA THR A 112 6.45 9.85 -11.63
C THR A 112 6.58 8.38 -12.00
N MET A 113 6.06 7.49 -11.16
CA MET A 113 6.06 6.05 -11.42
C MET A 113 5.30 5.71 -12.71
N ILE A 114 4.12 6.30 -12.93
CA ILE A 114 3.32 6.07 -14.14
C ILE A 114 4.05 6.55 -15.41
N GLN A 115 4.73 7.70 -15.35
CA GLN A 115 5.37 8.32 -16.51
C GLN A 115 6.77 7.77 -16.82
N SER A 116 7.39 7.08 -15.88
CA SER A 116 8.70 6.44 -16.04
C SER A 116 8.62 5.13 -16.83
N ASP A 117 9.75 4.61 -17.30
CA ASP A 117 9.86 3.29 -17.96
C ASP A 117 9.89 2.13 -16.95
N ASN A 118 9.09 2.25 -15.89
CA ASN A 118 8.96 1.24 -14.84
C ASN A 118 8.12 0.04 -15.31
N TYR A 119 8.21 -1.04 -14.55
CA TYR A 119 7.42 -2.23 -14.81
C TYR A 119 5.92 -1.92 -14.82
N SER A 120 5.22 -2.40 -15.85
CA SER A 120 3.82 -2.04 -16.11
C SER A 120 2.86 -2.37 -14.95
N LEU A 121 3.20 -3.36 -14.12
CA LEU A 121 2.43 -3.69 -12.91
C LEU A 121 2.53 -2.57 -11.86
N PHE A 122 3.71 -1.99 -11.66
CA PHE A 122 3.91 -0.89 -10.71
C PHE A 122 3.22 0.38 -11.19
N GLN A 123 3.32 0.67 -12.48
CA GLN A 123 2.57 1.77 -13.10
C GLN A 123 1.05 1.62 -12.90
N SER A 124 0.54 0.38 -13.03
CA SER A 124 -0.90 0.10 -12.88
C SER A 124 -1.35 0.31 -11.44
N ALA A 125 -0.56 -0.15 -10.46
CA ALA A 125 -0.83 0.07 -9.05
C ALA A 125 -0.75 1.56 -8.66
N ALA A 126 0.25 2.29 -9.19
CA ALA A 126 0.38 3.73 -8.97
C ALA A 126 -0.79 4.52 -9.57
N PHE A 127 -1.29 4.11 -10.74
CA PHE A 127 -2.51 4.69 -11.31
C PHE A 127 -3.74 4.40 -10.43
N ALA A 128 -3.87 3.19 -9.88
CA ALA A 128 -4.94 2.85 -8.96
C ALA A 128 -4.93 3.73 -7.71
N LEU A 129 -3.74 4.05 -7.17
CA LEU A 129 -3.59 5.03 -6.09
C LEU A 129 -4.17 6.39 -6.48
N LEU A 130 -3.82 6.93 -7.65
CA LEU A 130 -4.42 8.18 -8.12
C LEU A 130 -5.95 8.05 -8.26
N ALA A 131 -6.45 6.99 -8.89
CA ALA A 131 -7.89 6.81 -9.07
C ALA A 131 -8.67 6.73 -7.74
N GLN A 132 -8.10 6.07 -6.72
CA GLN A 132 -8.70 5.95 -5.39
C GLN A 132 -8.84 7.30 -4.67
N HIS A 133 -7.93 8.23 -4.95
CA HIS A 133 -7.91 9.58 -4.36
C HIS A 133 -8.35 10.68 -5.35
N LYS A 134 -9.16 10.34 -6.37
CA LYS A 134 -9.51 11.26 -7.48
C LYS A 134 -10.14 12.59 -7.07
N ASN A 135 -10.75 12.68 -5.89
CA ASN A 135 -11.31 13.94 -5.36
C ASN A 135 -10.25 14.89 -4.77
N HIS A 136 -9.01 14.45 -4.60
CA HIS A 136 -7.93 15.29 -4.09
C HIS A 136 -7.44 16.26 -5.18
N PRO A 137 -7.32 17.59 -4.93
CA PRO A 137 -7.00 18.57 -5.98
C PRO A 137 -5.73 18.25 -6.78
N LYS A 138 -4.65 17.81 -6.11
CA LYS A 138 -3.40 17.43 -6.79
C LYS A 138 -3.53 16.16 -7.62
N VAL A 139 -4.43 15.24 -7.24
CA VAL A 139 -4.70 14.05 -8.04
C VAL A 139 -5.43 14.45 -9.32
N ILE A 140 -6.38 15.39 -9.25
CA ILE A 140 -7.04 15.94 -10.44
C ILE A 140 -6.00 16.56 -11.40
N GLU A 141 -5.03 17.29 -10.86
CA GLU A 141 -3.91 17.83 -11.64
C GLU A 141 -3.05 16.73 -12.28
N ALA A 142 -2.70 15.69 -11.51
CA ALA A 142 -1.95 14.53 -12.01
C ALA A 142 -2.70 13.81 -13.13
N LEU A 143 -3.99 13.51 -12.94
CA LEU A 143 -4.86 12.89 -13.95
C LEU A 143 -4.96 13.75 -15.22
N LYS A 144 -5.08 15.08 -15.08
CA LYS A 144 -5.06 16.00 -16.22
C LYS A 144 -3.75 15.94 -17.00
N SER A 145 -2.62 15.75 -16.33
CA SER A 145 -1.33 15.60 -17.00
C SER A 145 -1.23 14.27 -17.77
N LEU A 146 -1.96 13.25 -17.33
CA LEU A 146 -1.96 11.91 -17.91
C LEU A 146 -2.91 11.75 -19.10
N VAL A 147 -3.79 12.70 -19.43
CA VAL A 147 -4.84 12.50 -20.47
C VAL A 147 -4.30 12.18 -21.87
N ASN A 148 -3.05 12.53 -22.16
CA ASN A 148 -2.35 12.22 -23.41
C ASN A 148 -1.29 11.13 -23.25
N ASP A 149 -1.19 10.52 -22.06
CA ASP A 149 -0.30 9.41 -21.81
C ASP A 149 -0.69 8.21 -22.70
N LYS A 150 0.31 7.54 -23.25
CA LYS A 150 0.11 6.45 -24.20
C LYS A 150 -0.66 5.27 -23.59
N ASN A 151 -0.42 4.97 -22.33
CA ASN A 151 -0.95 3.79 -21.66
C ASN A 151 -2.15 4.14 -20.77
N TYR A 152 -2.11 5.30 -20.11
CA TYR A 152 -3.08 5.70 -19.09
C TYR A 152 -4.00 6.85 -19.47
N GLY A 153 -3.86 7.44 -20.67
CA GLY A 153 -4.67 8.60 -21.08
C GLY A 153 -6.17 8.36 -21.09
N THR A 154 -6.62 7.22 -21.64
CA THR A 154 -8.04 6.84 -21.63
C THR A 154 -8.56 6.63 -20.21
N SER A 155 -7.78 6.00 -19.34
CA SER A 155 -8.15 5.77 -17.94
C SER A 155 -8.24 7.11 -17.18
N ALA A 156 -7.28 8.01 -17.39
CA ALA A 156 -7.27 9.32 -16.76
C ALA A 156 -8.49 10.17 -17.17
N GLN A 157 -8.87 10.14 -18.45
CA GLN A 157 -10.08 10.81 -18.94
C GLN A 157 -11.36 10.28 -18.27
N ARG A 158 -11.44 8.96 -18.08
CA ARG A 158 -12.59 8.34 -17.40
C ARG A 158 -12.70 8.79 -15.95
N GLU A 159 -11.61 8.72 -15.18
CA GLU A 159 -11.63 9.15 -13.78
C GLU A 159 -11.98 10.64 -13.64
N LEU A 160 -11.50 11.49 -14.55
CA LEU A 160 -11.85 12.92 -14.59
C LEU A 160 -13.36 13.14 -14.86
N ALA A 161 -13.94 12.39 -15.79
CA ALA A 161 -15.36 12.50 -16.10
C ALA A 161 -16.27 12.12 -14.92
N GLU A 162 -15.85 11.15 -14.09
CA GLU A 162 -16.61 10.72 -12.90
C GLU A 162 -16.58 11.75 -11.76
N ILE A 163 -15.63 12.68 -11.75
CA ILE A 163 -15.59 13.78 -10.75
C ILE A 163 -16.60 14.87 -11.09
N GLU A 164 -16.91 15.04 -12.38
CA GLU A 164 -17.78 16.12 -12.88
C GLU A 164 -19.28 15.77 -12.81
N THR A 165 -19.63 14.54 -12.45
CA THR A 165 -21.02 14.03 -12.32
C THR A 165 -21.51 14.02 -10.88
#